data_AF-A0A7S2IYZ6-F1
#
_entry.id   AF-A0A7S2IYZ6-F1
#
_cell.length_a   1.000
_cell.length_b   1.000
_cell.length_c   1.000
_cell.angle_alpha   90.00
_cell.angle_beta   90.00
_cell.angle_gamma   90.00
#
_symmetry.space_group_name_H-M   'P 1'
#
loop_
_entity.id
_entity.type
_entity.pdbx_description
1 polymer ?
#
loop_
_entity_poly.entity_id
_entity_poly.type
_entity_poly.pdbx_seq_one_letter_code
_entity_poly.pdbx_strand_id
1 'polypeptide(L)'
;GNLMGLSSSKFSGIASGKVLDVSSRKTGDKETIILTTSHGKASRSARPGSRVLTAGLKKQAKKGLAQIDKVVDAGFYRQDLLTLAKAKYAKVKASFRKKKVVVKSRRASA
;
A
#
# COMPACT_ATOMS: atom_id res chain seq x y z
N GLY A 1 1.81 4.79 -6.66
CA GLY A 1 0.80 4.16 -7.51
C GLY A 1 1.39 3.00 -8.30
N ASN A 2 2.09 2.08 -7.67
CA ASN A 2 2.51 0.83 -8.30
C ASN A 2 2.57 -0.26 -7.24
N LEU A 3 1.63 -1.21 -7.30
CA LEU A 3 1.51 -2.21 -6.25
C LEU A 3 2.75 -3.12 -6.20
N MET A 4 3.30 -3.55 -7.33
CA MET A 4 4.39 -4.53 -7.34
C MET A 4 5.78 -3.93 -7.65
N GLY A 5 5.85 -2.67 -8.07
CA GLY A 5 7.09 -2.03 -8.52
C GLY A 5 7.53 -2.49 -9.91
N LEU A 6 6.66 -3.14 -10.68
CA LEU A 6 6.95 -3.69 -12.01
C LEU A 6 6.51 -2.72 -13.11
N SER A 7 7.24 -2.72 -14.23
CA SER A 7 6.81 -2.05 -15.46
C SER A 7 5.76 -2.91 -16.17
N SER A 8 4.51 -2.78 -15.75
CA SER A 8 3.36 -3.49 -16.34
C SER A 8 2.11 -2.63 -16.23
N SER A 9 1.31 -2.61 -17.30
CA SER A 9 0.03 -1.89 -17.33
C SER A 9 -0.90 -2.26 -16.17
N LYS A 10 -0.87 -3.53 -15.72
CA LYS A 10 -1.68 -4.05 -14.62
C LYS A 10 -1.42 -3.33 -13.29
N PHE A 11 -0.18 -2.92 -13.04
CA PHE A 11 0.22 -2.27 -11.78
C PHE A 11 0.54 -0.78 -11.96
N SER A 12 0.59 -0.29 -13.19
CA SER A 12 0.98 1.08 -13.50
C SER A 12 -0.02 2.10 -12.97
N GLY A 13 0.50 3.09 -12.24
CA GLY A 13 -0.26 4.22 -11.72
C GLY A 13 -0.48 5.34 -12.73
N ILE A 14 -0.08 5.16 -13.99
CA ILE A 14 -0.26 6.13 -15.07
C ILE A 14 -1.04 5.49 -16.21
N ALA A 15 -0.60 4.31 -16.68
CA ALA A 15 -1.23 3.62 -17.80
C ALA A 15 -2.57 2.97 -17.45
N SER A 16 -2.83 2.64 -16.17
CA SER A 16 -4.10 2.06 -15.76
C SER A 16 -5.14 3.14 -15.43
N GLY A 17 -6.38 2.93 -15.89
CA GLY A 17 -7.54 3.77 -15.50
C GLY A 17 -7.92 3.63 -14.01
N LYS A 18 -7.73 2.42 -13.44
CA LYS A 18 -7.95 2.13 -12.01
C LYS A 18 -6.63 1.84 -11.29
N VAL A 19 -6.10 2.84 -10.62
CA VAL A 19 -4.89 2.74 -9.80
C VAL A 19 -5.23 2.07 -8.46
N LEU A 20 -4.38 1.16 -8.00
CA LEU A 20 -4.41 0.61 -6.64
C LEU A 20 -2.97 0.45 -6.14
N ASP A 21 -2.67 1.01 -4.98
CA ASP A 21 -1.35 0.88 -4.36
C ASP A 21 -1.42 0.98 -2.84
N VAL A 22 -0.48 0.33 -2.16
CA VAL A 22 -0.26 0.44 -0.72
C VAL A 22 1.19 0.84 -0.50
N SER A 23 1.42 1.98 0.16
CA SER A 23 2.77 2.47 0.43
C SER A 23 2.89 3.07 1.82
N SER A 24 4.13 3.25 2.29
CA SER A 24 4.40 4.05 3.47
C SER A 24 4.54 5.53 3.09
N ARG A 25 4.09 6.41 3.98
CA ARG A 25 4.26 7.87 3.86
C ARG A 25 4.64 8.44 5.22
N LYS A 26 5.62 9.33 5.26
CA LYS A 26 5.90 10.14 6.46
C LYS A 26 4.84 11.24 6.61
N THR A 27 4.32 11.38 7.82
CA THR A 27 3.36 12.40 8.22
C THR A 27 3.90 13.05 9.48
N GLY A 28 4.64 14.14 9.32
CA GLY A 28 5.56 14.64 10.34
C GLY A 28 6.59 13.56 10.68
N ASP A 29 6.80 13.33 11.98
CA ASP A 29 7.79 12.36 12.48
C ASP A 29 7.32 10.90 12.39
N LYS A 30 6.03 10.67 12.12
CA LYS A 30 5.43 9.33 12.12
C LYS A 30 5.29 8.80 10.70
N GLU A 31 5.57 7.52 10.52
CA GLU A 31 5.23 6.82 9.27
C GLU A 31 3.80 6.28 9.32
N THR A 32 3.05 6.46 8.25
CA THR A 32 1.69 5.96 8.06
C THR A 32 1.62 5.05 6.84
N ILE A 33 0.65 4.13 6.83
CA ILE A 33 0.36 3.31 5.65
C ILE A 33 -0.75 4.00 4.89
N ILE A 34 -0.56 4.24 3.60
CA ILE A 34 -1.56 4.86 2.73
C ILE A 34 -2.02 3.88 1.67
N LEU A 35 -3.33 3.90 1.41
CA LEU A 35 -3.96 3.29 0.25
C LEU A 35 -4.14 4.37 -0.81
N THR A 36 -3.69 4.11 -2.03
CA THR A 36 -3.88 5.01 -3.17
C THR A 36 -4.85 4.36 -4.15
N THR A 37 -5.90 5.09 -4.53
CA THR A 37 -6.89 4.68 -5.54
C THR A 37 -7.10 5.78 -6.58
N SER A 38 -7.72 5.46 -7.73
CA SER A 38 -8.19 6.49 -8.66
C SER A 38 -9.37 7.27 -8.06
N HIS A 39 -9.52 8.51 -8.48
CA HIS A 39 -10.68 9.32 -8.15
C HIS A 39 -11.93 8.80 -8.89
N GLY A 40 -13.05 8.61 -8.18
CA GLY A 40 -14.28 8.07 -8.77
C GLY A 40 -15.00 9.02 -9.74
N LYS A 41 -14.90 10.34 -9.52
CA LYS A 41 -15.44 11.35 -10.47
C LYS A 41 -14.57 11.50 -11.71
N ALA A 42 -15.16 11.33 -12.89
CA ALA A 42 -14.50 11.44 -14.20
C ALA A 42 -13.77 12.79 -14.42
N SER A 43 -14.41 13.90 -14.02
CA SER A 43 -13.80 15.24 -14.15
C SER A 43 -12.50 15.40 -13.36
N ARG A 44 -12.37 14.69 -12.25
CA ARG A 44 -11.18 14.73 -11.38
C ARG A 44 -10.14 13.70 -11.80
N SER A 45 -10.57 12.55 -12.34
CA SER A 45 -9.66 11.54 -12.88
C SER A 45 -8.91 12.01 -14.13
N ALA A 46 -9.52 12.89 -14.92
CA ALA A 46 -8.87 13.52 -16.08
C ALA A 46 -7.83 14.60 -15.71
N ARG A 47 -7.79 15.04 -14.44
CA ARG A 47 -6.90 16.11 -13.97
C ARG A 47 -5.74 15.51 -13.18
N PRO A 48 -4.48 15.60 -13.64
CA PRO A 48 -3.34 14.93 -13.01
C PRO A 48 -3.23 15.18 -11.50
N GLY A 49 -3.42 16.43 -11.04
CA GLY A 49 -3.30 16.80 -9.62
C GLY A 49 -4.37 16.22 -8.69
N SER A 50 -5.55 15.85 -9.22
CA SER A 50 -6.66 15.28 -8.43
C SER A 50 -7.02 13.85 -8.83
N ARG A 51 -6.22 13.24 -9.71
CA ARG A 51 -6.53 11.94 -10.33
C ARG A 51 -6.50 10.80 -9.33
N VAL A 52 -5.66 10.89 -8.31
CA VAL A 52 -5.49 9.86 -7.29
C VAL A 52 -5.98 10.36 -5.93
N LEU A 53 -6.61 9.46 -5.19
CA LEU A 53 -7.02 9.67 -3.81
C LEU A 53 -6.08 8.87 -2.90
N THR A 54 -5.71 9.47 -1.78
CA THR A 54 -4.90 8.80 -0.75
C THR A 54 -5.70 8.73 0.54
N ALA A 55 -5.80 7.53 1.11
CA ALA A 55 -6.50 7.27 2.36
C ALA A 55 -5.56 6.57 3.35
N GLY A 56 -5.60 6.97 4.62
CA GLY A 56 -4.80 6.35 5.67
C GLY A 56 -5.36 4.99 6.07
N LEU A 57 -4.50 3.96 6.10
CA LEU A 57 -4.82 2.65 6.63
C LEU A 57 -4.38 2.51 8.09
N LYS A 58 -5.19 1.83 8.91
CA LYS A 58 -4.82 1.50 10.28
C LYS A 58 -3.66 0.50 10.29
N LYS A 59 -2.70 0.70 11.19
CA LYS A 59 -1.55 -0.22 11.38
C LYS A 59 -1.92 -1.53 12.08
N GLN A 60 -3.03 -1.54 12.82
CA GLN A 60 -3.57 -2.76 13.41
C GLN A 60 -4.06 -3.67 12.27
N ALA A 61 -3.59 -4.92 12.25
CA ALA A 61 -3.74 -5.78 11.07
C ALA A 61 -5.21 -6.04 10.70
N LYS A 62 -6.03 -6.46 11.66
CA LYS A 62 -7.45 -6.76 11.43
C LYS A 62 -8.19 -5.54 10.87
N LYS A 63 -7.98 -4.36 11.45
CA LYS A 63 -8.62 -3.11 11.02
C LYS A 63 -8.09 -2.65 9.65
N GLY A 64 -6.78 -2.72 9.42
CA GLY A 64 -6.17 -2.30 8.15
C GLY A 64 -6.56 -3.22 6.98
N LEU A 65 -6.59 -4.53 7.19
CA LEU A 65 -7.04 -5.50 6.18
C LEU A 65 -8.54 -5.32 5.88
N ALA A 66 -9.38 -5.14 6.90
CA ALA A 66 -10.80 -4.88 6.71
C ALA A 66 -11.07 -3.58 5.92
N GLN A 67 -10.23 -2.55 6.09
CA GLN A 67 -10.33 -1.33 5.28
C GLN A 67 -9.99 -1.58 3.81
N ILE A 68 -9.00 -2.44 3.52
CA ILE A 68 -8.67 -2.83 2.15
C ILE A 68 -9.82 -3.63 1.54
N ASP A 69 -10.37 -4.60 2.28
CA ASP A 69 -11.51 -5.41 1.85
C ASP A 69 -12.73 -4.54 1.53
N LYS A 70 -13.04 -3.58 2.40
CA LYS A 70 -14.16 -2.66 2.17
C LYS A 70 -14.01 -1.86 0.87
N VAL A 71 -12.80 -1.40 0.54
CA VAL A 71 -12.56 -0.57 -0.66
C VAL A 71 -12.50 -1.43 -1.92
N VAL A 72 -11.84 -2.59 -1.87
CA VAL A 72 -11.51 -3.37 -3.06
C VAL A 72 -12.56 -4.44 -3.35
N ASP A 73 -12.99 -5.17 -2.32
CA ASP A 73 -13.93 -6.29 -2.45
C ASP A 73 -15.37 -5.79 -2.45
N ALA A 74 -15.82 -5.22 -1.33
CA ALA A 74 -17.18 -4.68 -1.19
C ALA A 74 -17.44 -3.46 -2.10
N GLY A 75 -16.37 -2.74 -2.49
CA GLY A 75 -16.44 -1.64 -3.45
C GLY A 75 -16.29 -2.08 -4.92
N PHE A 76 -16.17 -3.39 -5.19
CA PHE A 76 -16.00 -3.98 -6.53
C PHE A 76 -14.96 -3.27 -7.41
N TYR A 77 -13.86 -2.78 -6.80
CA TYR A 77 -12.96 -1.87 -7.48
C TYR A 77 -11.96 -2.59 -8.39
N ARG A 78 -11.11 -3.43 -7.77
CA ARG A 78 -10.03 -4.21 -8.42
C ARG A 78 -9.75 -5.50 -7.64
N GLN A 79 -10.74 -6.39 -7.62
CA GLN A 79 -10.69 -7.65 -6.88
C GLN A 79 -9.49 -8.53 -7.32
N ASP A 80 -9.06 -8.42 -8.58
CA ASP A 80 -7.89 -9.10 -9.14
C ASP A 80 -6.57 -8.81 -8.40
N LEU A 81 -6.48 -7.66 -7.71
CA LEU A 81 -5.32 -7.25 -6.95
C LEU A 81 -5.47 -7.39 -5.44
N LEU A 82 -6.63 -7.86 -4.95
CA LEU A 82 -6.93 -7.86 -3.51
C LEU A 82 -5.87 -8.62 -2.70
N THR A 83 -5.55 -9.84 -3.12
CA THR A 83 -4.56 -10.69 -2.45
C THR A 83 -3.18 -10.03 -2.43
N LEU A 84 -2.77 -9.42 -3.56
CA LEU A 84 -1.50 -8.70 -3.66
C LEU A 84 -1.48 -7.44 -2.78
N ALA A 85 -2.61 -6.73 -2.67
CA ALA A 85 -2.73 -5.54 -1.84
C ALA A 85 -2.61 -5.87 -0.35
N LYS A 86 -3.26 -6.96 0.10
CA LYS A 86 -3.11 -7.49 1.46
C LYS A 86 -1.68 -7.92 1.74
N ALA A 87 -1.04 -8.61 0.81
CA ALA A 87 0.35 -9.03 0.93
C ALA A 87 1.31 -7.83 1.04
N LYS A 88 1.11 -6.80 0.20
CA LYS A 88 1.91 -5.57 0.27
C LYS A 88 1.70 -4.82 1.58
N TYR A 89 0.45 -4.71 2.04
CA TYR A 89 0.14 -4.13 3.35
C TYR A 89 0.91 -4.82 4.48
N ALA A 90 0.94 -6.15 4.51
CA ALA A 90 1.69 -6.90 5.51
C ALA A 90 3.20 -6.59 5.45
N LYS A 91 3.77 -6.49 4.25
CA LYS A 91 5.19 -6.12 4.04
C LYS A 91 5.49 -4.70 4.52
N VAL A 92 4.66 -3.72 4.16
CA VAL A 92 4.82 -2.31 4.59
C VAL A 92 4.66 -2.18 6.11
N LYS A 93 3.72 -2.91 6.70
CA LYS A 93 3.58 -2.94 8.15
C LYS A 93 4.84 -3.52 8.82
N ALA A 94 5.39 -4.59 8.27
CA ALA A 94 6.60 -5.22 8.79
C ALA A 94 7.83 -4.31 8.66
N SER A 95 7.92 -3.49 7.62
CA SER A 95 9.05 -2.56 7.42
C SER A 95 9.13 -1.47 8.49
N PHE A 96 8.03 -1.15 9.17
CA PHE A 96 8.03 -0.19 10.28
C PHE A 96 8.67 -0.75 11.56
N ARG A 97 8.87 -2.07 11.65
CA ARG A 97 9.52 -2.67 12.81
C ARG A 97 11.02 -2.48 12.70
N LYS A 98 11.64 -1.87 13.72
CA LYS A 98 13.09 -1.77 13.82
C LYS A 98 13.71 -3.18 13.74
N LYS A 99 14.69 -3.35 12.85
CA LYS A 99 15.40 -4.62 12.69
C LYS A 99 16.13 -4.95 14.00
N LYS A 100 15.91 -6.16 14.54
CA LYS A 100 16.71 -6.69 15.64
C LYS A 100 18.11 -6.97 15.10
N VAL A 101 19.11 -6.26 15.59
CA VAL A 101 20.52 -6.55 15.31
C VAL A 101 20.94 -7.65 16.27
N VAL A 102 21.25 -8.83 15.75
CA VAL A 102 21.81 -9.93 16.55
C VAL A 102 23.32 -9.87 16.37
N VAL A 103 24.03 -9.46 17.42
CA VAL A 103 25.49 -9.48 17.45
C VAL A 103 25.90 -10.85 17.97
N LYS A 104 26.65 -11.63 17.17
CA LYS A 104 27.31 -12.85 17.65
C LYS A 104 28.65 -12.46 18.26
N SER A 105 28.93 -12.88 19.49
CA SER A 105 30.25 -12.67 20.10
C SER A 105 31.27 -13.59 19.43
N ARG A 106 32.50 -13.09 19.22
CA ARG A 106 33.62 -13.89 18.69
C ARG A 106 34.00 -15.07 19.58
N ARG A 107 33.60 -15.06 20.86
CA ARG A 107 33.87 -16.12 21.85
C ARG A 107 32.83 -17.25 21.82
N ALA A 108 31.70 -17.09 21.14
CA ALA A 108 30.66 -18.11 21.06
C ALA A 108 30.95 -19.22 20.03
N SER A 109 32.12 -19.18 19.36
CA SER A 109 32.58 -20.18 18.39
C SER A 109 33.86 -20.91 18.86
N ALA A 110 34.18 -20.84 20.14
CA ALA A 110 35.27 -21.61 20.76
C ALA A 110 34.70 -22.86 21.43
#